data_AF-A0A966E4M9-F1
#
_entry.id   AF-A0A966E4M9-F1
#
_cell.length_a   1.000
_cell.length_b   1.000
_cell.length_c   1.000
_cell.angle_alpha   90.00
_cell.angle_beta   90.00
_cell.angle_gamma   90.00
#
_symmetry.space_group_name_H-M   'P 1'
#
loop_
_entity.id
_entity.type
_entity.pdbx_description
1 polymer ?
#
loop_
_entity_poly.entity_id
_entity_poly.type
_entity_poly.pdbx_seq_one_letter_code
_entity_poly.pdbx_strand_id
1 'polypeptide(L)'
;FFRESDFITIHMVLSDRTRALVGKHELALMKPTAALVNTSRGPIVDEKALIDALRSGSIAGAGLDVFDTEPLPVDHPLRSIPNTVLTGHTGYVMQENYTLGYSQAVEDITAWLAGNPLRVLNETH
;
A
#
# COMPACT_ATOMS: atom_id res chain seq x y z
N PHE A 1 10.59 -17.92 -1.09
CA PHE A 1 11.16 -16.56 -0.95
C PHE A 1 11.08 -16.02 0.48
N PHE A 2 9.94 -16.07 1.19
CA PHE A 2 9.85 -15.49 2.56
C PHE A 2 11.00 -15.86 3.52
N ARG A 3 11.45 -17.13 3.52
CA ARG A 3 12.56 -17.62 4.37
C ARG A 3 13.95 -17.13 3.98
N GLU A 4 14.11 -16.65 2.75
CA GLU A 4 15.42 -16.41 2.12
C GLU A 4 15.68 -14.92 1.89
N SER A 5 14.63 -14.11 1.80
CA SER A 5 14.70 -12.67 1.54
C SER A 5 15.05 -11.87 2.80
N ASP A 6 15.91 -10.86 2.64
CA ASP A 6 16.16 -9.83 3.67
C ASP A 6 15.22 -8.64 3.53
N PHE A 7 14.66 -8.42 2.34
CA PHE A 7 13.61 -7.44 2.08
C PHE A 7 12.53 -8.07 1.23
N ILE A 8 11.27 -7.82 1.60
CA ILE A 8 10.09 -8.21 0.82
C ILE A 8 9.32 -6.94 0.52
N THR A 9 9.10 -6.65 -0.77
CA THR A 9 8.33 -5.49 -1.22
C THR A 9 7.05 -5.95 -1.93
N ILE A 10 5.94 -5.30 -1.62
CA ILE A 10 4.63 -5.64 -2.16
C ILE A 10 4.31 -4.73 -3.35
N HIS A 11 4.10 -5.34 -4.52
CA HIS A 11 3.68 -4.69 -5.76
C HIS A 11 2.50 -5.46 -6.38
N MET A 12 1.35 -5.40 -5.72
CA MET A 12 0.17 -6.20 -6.09
C MET A 12 -1.09 -5.33 -6.08
N VAL A 13 -1.99 -5.58 -7.03
CA VAL A 13 -3.33 -4.99 -7.01
C VAL A 13 -4.15 -5.64 -5.89
N LEU A 14 -4.87 -4.82 -5.12
CA LEU A 14 -5.81 -5.34 -4.13
C LEU A 14 -7.05 -5.93 -4.82
N SER A 15 -7.36 -7.17 -4.45
CA SER A 15 -8.51 -7.95 -4.88
C SER A 15 -8.86 -8.95 -3.79
N ASP A 16 -9.96 -9.68 -3.95
CA ASP A 16 -10.32 -10.75 -3.00
C ASP A 16 -9.22 -11.83 -2.87
N ARG A 17 -8.45 -12.06 -3.95
CA ARG A 17 -7.34 -13.04 -3.97
C ARG A 17 -6.07 -12.56 -3.29
N THR A 18 -5.90 -11.25 -3.14
CA THR A 18 -4.67 -10.64 -2.60
C THR A 18 -4.88 -9.99 -1.24
N ARG A 19 -6.12 -9.96 -0.75
CA ARG A 19 -6.44 -9.52 0.60
C ARG A 19 -5.84 -10.47 1.63
N ALA A 20 -5.14 -9.93 2.62
CA ALA A 20 -4.41 -10.66 3.65
C ALA A 20 -3.47 -11.74 3.09
N LEU A 21 -2.92 -11.51 1.89
CA LEU A 21 -1.95 -12.40 1.24
C LEU A 21 -0.69 -12.58 2.09
N VAL A 22 -0.27 -11.53 2.80
CA VAL A 22 0.82 -11.60 3.78
C VAL A 22 0.19 -11.65 5.16
N GLY A 23 -0.02 -12.86 5.67
CA GLY A 23 -0.61 -13.12 6.97
C GLY A 23 0.42 -13.55 8.01
N LYS A 24 -0.10 -14.06 9.13
CA LYS A 24 0.73 -14.60 10.23
C LYS A 24 1.70 -15.69 9.78
N HIS A 25 1.28 -16.55 8.84
CA HIS A 25 2.13 -17.64 8.36
C HIS A 25 3.35 -17.08 7.60
N GLU A 26 3.11 -16.21 6.63
CA GLU A 26 4.14 -15.60 5.77
C GLU A 26 5.13 -14.78 6.60
N LEU A 27 4.63 -13.97 7.53
CA LEU A 27 5.45 -13.18 8.45
C LEU A 27 6.31 -14.07 9.36
N ALA A 28 5.79 -15.20 9.84
CA ALA A 28 6.55 -16.15 10.66
C ALA A 28 7.64 -16.90 9.88
N LEU A 29 7.55 -16.94 8.55
CA LEU A 29 8.59 -17.50 7.69
C LEU A 29 9.74 -16.52 7.44
N MET A 30 9.54 -15.22 7.66
CA MET A 30 10.57 -14.21 7.43
C MET A 30 11.73 -14.36 8.42
N LYS A 31 12.91 -13.92 8.00
CA LYS A 31 14.06 -13.83 8.90
C LYS A 31 13.80 -12.76 9.97
N PRO A 32 14.28 -12.93 11.21
CA PRO A 32 14.26 -11.87 12.21
C PRO A 32 14.99 -10.58 11.78
N THR A 33 15.92 -10.69 10.84
CA THR A 33 16.66 -9.57 10.25
C THR A 33 15.98 -8.94 9.03
N ALA A 34 14.87 -9.52 8.55
CA ALA A 34 14.23 -9.06 7.32
C ALA A 34 13.24 -7.92 7.57
N ALA A 35 13.01 -7.09 6.55
CA ALA A 35 12.02 -6.02 6.59
C ALA A 35 10.95 -6.17 5.49
N LEU A 36 9.73 -5.76 5.80
CA LEU A 36 8.61 -5.70 4.85
C LEU A 36 8.42 -4.27 4.34
N VAL A 37 8.21 -4.09 3.04
CA VAL A 37 7.88 -2.80 2.43
C VAL A 37 6.52 -2.93 1.72
N ASN A 38 5.58 -2.04 2.05
CA ASN A 38 4.28 -1.98 1.38
C ASN A 38 3.96 -0.55 0.94
N THR A 39 3.99 -0.35 -0.37
CA THR A 39 3.52 0.86 -1.06
C THR A 39 2.37 0.57 -2.02
N SER A 40 1.75 -0.62 -1.91
CA SER A 40 0.63 -1.03 -2.75
C SER A 40 -0.70 -0.67 -2.10
N ARG A 41 -1.24 -1.54 -1.23
CA ARG A 41 -2.49 -1.32 -0.50
C ARG A 41 -2.38 -1.97 0.88
N GLY A 42 -2.88 -1.29 1.92
CA GLY A 42 -2.86 -1.79 3.30
C GLY A 42 -3.39 -3.22 3.43
N PRO A 43 -4.61 -3.51 2.95
CA PRO A 43 -5.26 -4.80 3.20
C PRO A 43 -4.66 -6.01 2.49
N ILE A 44 -3.55 -5.85 1.76
CA ILE A 44 -2.77 -6.99 1.24
C ILE A 44 -2.02 -7.70 2.38
N VAL A 45 -1.71 -6.97 3.44
CA VAL A 45 -1.10 -7.51 4.67
C VAL A 45 -2.20 -7.62 5.73
N ASP A 46 -2.22 -8.72 6.49
CA ASP A 46 -2.99 -8.76 7.73
C ASP A 46 -2.35 -7.80 8.74
N GLU A 47 -2.98 -6.63 8.95
CA GLU A 47 -2.43 -5.56 9.78
C GLU A 47 -2.19 -6.01 11.22
N LYS A 48 -3.10 -6.84 11.78
CA LYS A 48 -2.95 -7.36 13.13
C LYS A 48 -1.73 -8.29 13.22
N ALA A 49 -1.58 -9.20 12.26
CA ALA A 49 -0.43 -10.09 12.21
C ALA A 49 0.89 -9.32 12.04
N LEU A 50 0.89 -8.25 11.24
CA LEU A 50 2.05 -7.38 11.07
C LEU A 50 2.41 -6.65 12.36
N ILE A 51 1.42 -6.05 13.05
CA ILE A 51 1.62 -5.39 14.35
C ILE A 51 2.22 -6.38 15.36
N ASP A 52 1.69 -7.60 15.43
CA ASP A 52 2.18 -8.63 16.33
C ASP A 52 3.64 -9.01 15.99
N ALA A 53 3.96 -9.25 14.71
CA ALA A 53 5.31 -9.60 14.25
C ALA A 53 6.34 -8.49 14.50
N LEU A 54 5.94 -7.23 14.36
CA LEU A 54 6.81 -6.08 14.63
C LEU A 54 7.06 -5.93 16.12
N ARG A 55 6.02 -6.04 16.95
CA ARG A 55 6.12 -5.92 18.41
C ARG A 55 6.93 -7.05 19.03
N SER A 56 6.82 -8.28 18.51
CA SER A 56 7.61 -9.42 18.96
C SER A 56 9.05 -9.41 18.46
N GLY A 57 9.39 -8.55 17.50
CA GLY A 57 10.68 -8.58 16.81
C GLY A 57 10.87 -9.83 15.94
N SER A 58 9.78 -10.45 15.48
CA SER A 58 9.84 -11.58 14.54
C SER A 58 10.35 -11.18 13.16
N ILE A 59 10.24 -9.89 12.82
CA ILE A 59 10.88 -9.25 11.68
C ILE A 59 11.59 -7.98 12.16
N ALA A 60 12.61 -7.54 11.41
CA ALA A 60 13.42 -6.39 11.80
C ALA A 60 12.63 -5.08 11.76
N GLY A 61 11.68 -4.95 10.84
CA GLY A 61 10.84 -3.76 10.73
C GLY A 61 9.96 -3.72 9.49
N ALA A 62 9.25 -2.60 9.31
CA ALA A 62 8.43 -2.36 8.13
C ALA A 62 8.46 -0.91 7.63
N GLY A 63 8.49 -0.73 6.31
CA GLY A 63 8.25 0.55 5.63
C GLY A 63 6.87 0.55 4.98
N LEU A 64 5.97 1.42 5.45
CA LEU A 64 4.57 1.43 5.05
C LEU A 64 4.14 2.81 4.56
N ASP A 65 3.64 2.90 3.33
CA ASP A 65 3.01 4.11 2.78
C ASP A 65 1.48 4.01 2.78
N VAL A 66 0.92 2.84 3.07
CA VAL A 66 -0.51 2.52 2.96
C VAL A 66 -0.99 1.76 4.19
N PHE A 67 -2.27 1.94 4.53
CA PHE A 67 -2.89 1.38 5.75
C PHE A 67 -4.29 0.83 5.46
N ASP A 68 -4.85 0.05 6.39
CA ASP A 68 -6.23 -0.42 6.25
C ASP A 68 -7.23 0.73 6.39
N THR A 69 -6.95 1.65 7.30
CA THR A 69 -7.70 2.89 7.49
C THR A 69 -6.82 4.09 7.22
N GLU A 70 -7.26 4.96 6.30
CA GLU A 70 -6.56 6.17 5.90
C GLU A 70 -7.47 7.41 6.03
N PRO A 71 -6.99 8.52 6.63
CA PRO A 71 -5.68 8.71 7.26
C PRO A 71 -5.46 7.81 8.48
N LEU A 72 -4.21 7.42 8.74
CA LEU A 72 -3.87 6.56 9.88
C LEU A 72 -4.35 7.20 11.20
N PRO A 73 -5.22 6.55 11.99
CA PRO A 73 -5.72 7.12 13.25
C PRO A 73 -4.60 7.51 14.22
N VAL A 74 -4.82 8.55 15.03
CA VAL A 74 -3.79 9.11 15.93
C VAL A 74 -3.35 8.14 17.01
N ASP A 75 -4.25 7.27 17.43
CA ASP A 75 -4.08 6.22 18.44
C ASP A 75 -3.70 4.86 17.84
N HIS A 76 -3.45 4.81 16.52
CA HIS A 76 -3.15 3.56 15.84
C HIS A 76 -1.82 2.95 16.31
N PRO A 77 -1.77 1.64 16.65
CA PRO A 77 -0.57 0.97 17.16
C PRO A 77 0.70 1.19 16.35
N LEU A 78 0.60 1.17 15.01
CA LEU A 78 1.74 1.36 14.11
C LEU A 78 2.49 2.67 14.39
N ARG A 79 1.81 3.75 14.82
CA ARG A 79 2.46 5.04 15.12
C ARG A 79 3.47 4.98 16.28
N SER A 80 3.37 3.96 17.14
CA SER A 80 4.21 3.79 18.34
C SER A 80 5.28 2.72 18.20
N ILE A 81 5.25 1.92 17.13
CA ILE A 81 6.17 0.80 16.95
C ILE A 81 7.51 1.34 16.43
N PRO A 82 8.62 1.16 17.17
CA PRO A 82 9.88 1.86 16.91
C PRO A 82 10.60 1.40 15.64
N ASN A 83 10.34 0.17 15.18
CA ASN A 83 10.94 -0.41 13.99
C ASN A 83 10.04 -0.24 12.75
N THR A 84 9.37 0.91 12.63
CA THR A 84 8.58 1.26 11.44
C THR A 84 8.98 2.61 10.85
N VAL A 85 8.86 2.71 9.53
CA VAL A 85 8.87 3.99 8.80
C VAL A 85 7.51 4.13 8.13
N LEU A 86 6.77 5.17 8.48
CA LEU A 86 5.40 5.39 8.03
C LEU A 86 5.32 6.67 7.21
N THR A 87 4.73 6.58 6.02
CA THR A 87 4.42 7.74 5.15
C THR A 87 2.93 7.77 4.82
N GLY A 88 2.41 8.96 4.50
CA GLY A 88 0.97 9.21 4.40
C GLY A 88 0.39 9.04 3.00
N HIS A 89 0.50 7.84 2.41
CA HIS A 89 0.05 7.54 1.05
C HIS A 89 0.58 8.52 0.01
N THR A 90 1.89 8.71 0.04
CA THR A 90 2.61 9.72 -0.75
C THR A 90 3.38 9.14 -1.94
N GLY A 91 3.32 7.83 -2.18
CA GLY A 91 4.07 7.17 -3.26
C GLY A 91 3.79 7.71 -4.66
N TYR A 92 2.62 8.30 -4.89
CA TYR A 92 2.26 8.95 -6.15
C TYR A 92 2.38 10.47 -6.14
N VAL A 93 2.68 11.08 -4.99
CA VAL A 93 2.70 12.54 -4.76
C VAL A 93 4.00 13.14 -5.30
N MET A 94 4.09 13.17 -6.63
CA MET A 94 5.20 13.72 -7.40
C MET A 94 4.67 14.78 -8.37
N GLN A 95 5.47 15.83 -8.61
CA GLN A 95 5.06 16.95 -9.45
C GLN A 95 4.65 16.51 -10.86
N GLU A 96 5.39 15.57 -11.45
CA GLU A 96 5.14 15.02 -12.76
C GLU A 96 3.81 14.25 -12.81
N ASN A 97 3.55 13.40 -11.81
CA ASN A 97 2.30 12.65 -11.71
C ASN A 97 1.10 13.58 -11.54
N TYR A 98 1.25 14.61 -10.71
CA TYR A 98 0.19 15.60 -10.49
C TYR A 98 -0.06 16.40 -11.76
N THR A 99 0.99 16.90 -12.39
CA THR A 99 0.88 17.68 -13.63
C THR A 99 0.15 16.88 -14.70
N LEU A 100 0.53 15.61 -14.90
CA LEU A 100 -0.12 14.72 -15.87
C LEU A 100 -1.57 14.42 -15.48
N GLY A 101 -1.80 13.92 -14.26
CA GLY A 101 -3.10 13.46 -13.81
C GLY A 101 -4.17 14.55 -13.78
N TYR A 102 -3.83 15.74 -13.27
CA TYR A 102 -4.76 16.87 -13.26
C TYR A 102 -5.03 17.43 -14.66
N SER A 103 -4.02 17.45 -15.53
CA SER A 103 -4.23 17.87 -16.93
C SER A 103 -5.18 16.92 -17.65
N GLN A 104 -4.96 15.61 -17.50
CA GLN A 104 -5.82 14.58 -18.09
C GLN A 104 -7.26 14.62 -17.53
N ALA A 105 -7.42 14.88 -16.23
CA ALA A 105 -8.75 15.02 -15.65
C ALA A 105 -9.55 16.20 -16.26
N VAL A 106 -8.90 17.35 -16.49
CA VAL A 106 -9.53 18.50 -17.14
C VAL A 106 -9.86 18.18 -18.60
N GLU A 107 -8.98 17.49 -19.31
CA GLU A 107 -9.23 17.02 -20.68
C GLU A 107 -10.44 16.07 -20.74
N ASP A 108 -10.54 15.10 -19.82
CA ASP A 108 -11.64 14.14 -19.76
C ASP A 108 -12.99 14.84 -19.55
N ILE A 109 -13.04 15.80 -18.62
CA ILE A 109 -14.25 16.60 -18.36
C ILE A 109 -14.64 17.41 -19.60
N THR A 110 -13.67 18.07 -20.24
CA THR A 110 -13.91 18.91 -21.41
C THR A 110 -14.42 18.08 -22.59
N ALA A 111 -13.80 16.92 -22.82
CA ALA A 111 -14.16 16.04 -23.92
C ALA A 111 -15.54 15.39 -23.71
N TRP A 112 -15.87 15.02 -22.47
CA TRP A 112 -17.21 14.54 -22.11
C TRP A 112 -18.29 15.60 -22.37
N LEU A 113 -18.06 16.86 -21.96
CA LEU A 113 -18.99 17.98 -22.22
C LEU A 113 -19.20 18.24 -23.72
N ALA A 114 -18.19 17.94 -24.55
CA ALA A 114 -18.24 18.06 -26.00
C ALA A 114 -18.84 16.81 -26.71
N GLY A 115 -19.27 15.79 -25.96
CA GLY A 115 -19.83 14.55 -26.51
C GLY A 115 -18.80 13.56 -27.05
N ASN A 116 -17.50 13.74 -26.76
CA ASN A 116 -16.40 12.91 -27.23
C ASN A 116 -15.57 12.40 -26.04
N PRO A 117 -16.10 11.53 -25.16
CA PRO A 117 -15.42 11.12 -23.94
C PRO A 117 -14.07 10.44 -24.23
N LEU A 118 -13.06 10.77 -23.43
CA LEU A 118 -11.71 10.20 -23.49
C LEU A 118 -11.50 9.24 -22.31
N ARG A 119 -10.49 8.35 -22.43
CA ARG A 119 -10.01 7.46 -21.35
C ARG A 119 -11.12 6.69 -20.60
N VAL A 120 -12.15 6.28 -21.33
CA VAL A 120 -13.32 5.57 -20.81
C VAL A 120 -12.90 4.20 -20.26
N LEU A 121 -13.17 3.94 -18.98
CA LEU A 121 -12.77 2.71 -18.30
C LEU A 121 -13.83 1.59 -18.38
N ASN A 122 -15.11 1.97 -18.54
CA ASN A 122 -16.24 1.05 -18.60
C ASN A 122 -17.04 1.35 -19.87
N GLU A 123 -17.62 0.34 -20.52
CA GLU A 123 -18.49 0.58 -21.66
C GLU A 123 -19.65 1.52 -21.28
N THR A 124 -19.89 2.54 -22.12
CA THR A 124 -21.03 3.45 -21.99
C THR A 124 -22.34 2.66 -22.16
N HIS A 125 -23.18 2.66 -21.12
CA HIS A 125 -24.60 2.31 -21.25
C HIS A 125 -25.36 3.39 -22.04
#